data_AF-A0AAW5KAP8-F1
#
_entry.id   AF-A0AAW5KAP8-F1
#
_cell.length_a   1.000
_cell.length_b   1.000
_cell.length_c   1.000
_cell.angle_alpha   90.00
_cell.angle_beta   90.00
_cell.angle_gamma   90.00
#
_symmetry.space_group_name_H-M   'P 1'
#
loop_
_entity.id
_entity.type
_entity.pdbx_description
1 polymer ?
#
loop_
_entity_poly.entity_id
_entity_poly.type
_entity_poly.pdbx_seq_one_letter_code
_entity_poly.pdbx_strand_id
1 'polypeptide(L)' 'HFKKRRISIWMFPEGTRSRGRGLLPFKTGAFHAAIAAGVPIIPVCVSTTSNKINLNRLHNGLVIVEMLPPID' A
#
# COMPACT_ATOMS: atom_id res chain seq x y z
N HIS A 1 -11.86 7.70 16.94
CA HIS A 1 -12.03 8.93 16.12
C HIS A 1 -12.25 8.60 14.63
N PHE A 2 -11.46 7.70 14.02
CA PHE A 2 -11.59 7.31 12.60
C PHE A 2 -12.93 6.67 12.19
N LYS A 3 -13.40 5.63 12.90
CA LYS A 3 -14.71 4.99 12.62
C LYS A 3 -15.88 5.96 12.70
N LYS A 4 -15.89 6.85 13.71
CA LYS A 4 -16.95 7.87 13.88
C LYS A 4 -16.99 8.91 12.76
N ARG A 5 -15.85 9.23 12.14
CA ARG A 5 -15.73 10.22 11.06
C ARG A 5 -15.71 9.61 9.65
N ARG A 6 -15.83 8.28 9.52
CA ARG A 6 -15.73 7.51 8.26
C ARG A 6 -14.52 7.91 7.40
N ILE A 7 -13.35 8.01 8.04
CA ILE A 7 -12.10 8.34 7.35
C ILE A 7 -11.40 7.04 6.93
N SER A 8 -11.11 6.92 5.63
CA SER A 8 -10.25 5.89 5.07
C SER A 8 -8.84 6.43 4.89
N ILE A 9 -7.83 5.70 5.36
CA ILE A 9 -6.42 6.07 5.20
C ILE A 9 -5.80 5.14 4.17
N TRP A 10 -5.13 5.73 3.18
CA TRP A 10 -4.28 5.00 2.25
C TRP A 10 -2.82 5.30 2.54
N MET A 11 -1.99 4.27 2.63
CA MET A 11 -0.58 4.44 2.93
C MET A 11 0.30 3.45 2.17
N PHE A 12 1.54 3.85 1.94
CA PHE A 12 2.58 2.96 1.45
C PHE A 12 3.56 2.71 2.60
N PRO A 13 3.62 1.49 3.18
CA PRO A 13 4.42 1.23 4.38
C PRO A 13 5.93 1.39 4.12
N GLU A 14 6.36 1.22 2.88
CA GLU A 14 7.72 1.47 2.41
C GLU A 14 8.10 2.98 2.44
N GLY A 15 7.10 3.85 2.28
CA GLY A 15 7.24 5.31 2.22
C GLY A 15 8.06 5.86 1.05
N THR A 16 8.71 5.00 0.27
CA THR A 16 9.43 5.33 -0.96
C THR A 16 9.25 4.19 -1.97
N ARG A 17 9.71 4.38 -3.21
CA ARG A 17 9.68 3.35 -4.24
C ARG A 17 11.00 2.60 -4.26
N SER A 18 10.92 1.29 -4.18
CA SER A 18 12.04 0.36 -4.31
C SER A 18 12.89 0.52 -5.57
N ARG A 19 12.28 0.88 -6.72
CA ARG A 19 12.93 0.96 -8.05
C ARG A 19 13.62 -0.37 -8.47
N GLY A 20 12.96 -1.50 -8.22
CA GLY A 20 13.43 -2.82 -8.65
C GLY A 20 14.25 -3.56 -7.60
N ARG A 21 14.39 -3.01 -6.40
CA ARG A 21 15.10 -3.61 -5.25
C ARG A 21 14.24 -4.55 -4.40
N GLY A 22 13.03 -4.92 -4.85
CA GLY A 22 12.07 -5.73 -4.08
C GLY A 22 11.25 -4.90 -3.08
N LEU A 23 10.66 -5.52 -2.05
CA LEU A 23 9.97 -4.77 -0.99
C LEU A 23 11.01 -4.16 -0.04
N LEU A 24 10.94 -2.84 0.22
CA LEU A 24 11.78 -2.26 1.29
C LEU A 24 11.10 -2.45 2.66
N PRO A 25 11.85 -2.26 3.77
CA PRO A 25 11.32 -2.43 5.12
C PRO A 25 10.10 -1.55 5.38
N PHE A 26 9.10 -2.12 6.06
CA PHE A 26 7.86 -1.43 6.37
C PHE A 26 8.03 -0.56 7.61
N LYS A 27 7.56 0.69 7.52
CA LYS A 27 7.42 1.58 8.67
C LYS A 27 6.21 1.13 9.50
N THR A 28 6.44 0.79 10.77
CA THR A 28 5.43 0.22 11.69
C THR A 28 4.42 1.24 12.20
N GLY A 29 4.77 2.53 12.20
CA GLY A 29 3.98 3.57 12.90
C GLY A 29 2.50 3.64 12.50
N ALA A 30 2.19 3.43 11.22
CA ALA A 30 0.82 3.48 10.76
C ALA A 30 0.04 2.18 11.02
N PHE A 31 0.71 1.03 11.13
CA PHE A 31 0.08 -0.20 11.63
C PHE A 31 -0.30 -0.05 13.10
N HIS A 32 0.58 0.54 13.92
CA HIS A 32 0.25 0.84 15.31
C HIS A 32 -0.96 1.78 15.43
N ALA A 33 -1.08 2.79 14.55
CA ALA A 33 -2.23 3.68 14.52
C ALA A 33 -3.54 2.94 14.17
N ALA A 34 -3.49 1.98 13.24
CA ALA A 34 -4.65 1.16 12.87
C ALA A 34 -5.09 0.24 14.02
N ILE A 35 -4.14 -0.43 14.67
CA ILE A 35 -4.38 -1.27 15.85
C ILE A 35 -4.99 -0.45 16.99
N ALA A 36 -4.40 0.70 17.32
CA ALA A 36 -4.92 1.60 18.36
C ALA A 36 -6.32 2.15 18.04
N ALA A 37 -6.66 2.28 16.76
CA ALA A 37 -7.97 2.71 16.30
C ALA A 37 -8.99 1.56 16.18
N GLY A 38 -8.57 0.30 16.34
CA GLY A 38 -9.38 -0.89 16.15
C GLY A 38 -9.99 -0.97 14.75
N VAL A 39 -9.27 -0.53 13.72
CA VAL A 39 -9.70 -0.58 12.33
C VAL A 39 -8.99 -1.71 11.59
N PRO A 40 -9.69 -2.48 10.74
CA PRO A 40 -9.06 -3.53 9.97
C PRO A 40 -8.11 -2.94 8.93
N ILE A 41 -7.01 -3.64 8.68
CA ILE A 41 -6.00 -3.29 7.69
C ILE A 41 -6.23 -4.16 6.46
N ILE A 42 -6.41 -3.55 5.29
CA ILE A 42 -6.59 -4.27 4.01
C ILE A 42 -5.27 -4.20 3.24
N PRO A 43 -4.53 -5.32 3.08
CA PRO A 43 -3.30 -5.32 2.30
C PRO A 43 -3.63 -5.25 0.81
N VAL A 44 -2.93 -4.38 0.08
CA VAL A 44 -3.03 -4.28 -1.37
C VAL A 44 -1.66 -4.59 -1.98
N CYS A 45 -1.58 -5.69 -2.71
CA CYS A 45 -0.37 -6.18 -3.35
C CYS A 45 -0.34 -5.72 -4.81
N VAL A 46 0.79 -5.17 -5.24
CA VAL A 46 0.98 -4.68 -6.60
C VAL A 46 2.20 -5.36 -7.19
N SER A 47 2.02 -5.97 -8.36
CA SER A 47 3.12 -6.59 -9.11
C SER A 47 4.21 -5.57 -9.48
N THR A 48 5.43 -6.05 -9.72
CA THR A 48 6.60 -5.21 -9.99
C THR A 48 6.33 -4.19 -11.10
N THR A 49 6.43 -2.91 -10.74
CA THR A 49 6.28 -1.78 -11.65
C THR A 49 7.59 -1.39 -12.33
N SER A 50 8.72 -1.77 -11.76
CA SER A 50 10.05 -1.45 -12.27
C SER A 50 10.32 -2.19 -13.57
N ASN A 51 10.80 -1.46 -14.59
CA ASN A 51 11.08 -1.96 -15.94
C ASN A 51 9.87 -2.45 -16.75
N LYS A 52 8.65 -2.45 -16.19
CA LYS A 52 7.40 -2.80 -16.91
C LYS A 52 6.55 -1.58 -17.27
N ILE A 53 6.73 -0.48 -16.55
CA ILE A 53 5.87 0.70 -16.64
C ILE A 53 6.75 1.95 -16.59
N ASN A 54 6.53 2.89 -17.51
CA ASN A 54 7.13 4.21 -17.44
C ASN A 54 6.11 5.21 -16.90
N LEU A 55 6.30 5.67 -15.67
CA LEU A 55 5.36 6.56 -14.98
C LEU A 55 5.16 7.92 -15.70
N ASN A 56 6.04 8.30 -16.62
CA ASN A 56 5.92 9.53 -17.43
C ASN A 56 5.24 9.30 -18.78
N ARG A 57 4.64 8.12 -18.99
CA ARG A 57 3.94 7.76 -20.23
C ARG A 57 2.50 7.40 -19.90
N LEU A 58 1.56 7.69 -20.80
CA LEU A 58 0.14 7.39 -20.58
C LEU A 58 -0.21 5.94 -20.91
N HIS A 59 0.27 5.44 -22.06
CA HIS A 59 0.12 4.05 -22.49
C HIS A 59 1.34 3.23 -22.07
N ASN A 60 1.17 2.37 -21.08
CA ASN A 60 2.24 1.52 -20.54
C ASN A 60 1.80 0.06 -20.41
N GLY A 61 2.74 -0.78 -19.99
CA GLY A 61 2.53 -2.19 -19.72
C GLY A 61 1.49 -2.48 -18.62
N LEU A 62 1.23 -3.76 -18.45
CA LEU A 62 0.23 -4.30 -17.53
C LEU A 62 0.74 -4.30 -16.08
N VAL A 63 -0.16 -3.99 -15.14
CA VAL A 63 0.06 -4.13 -13.70
C VAL A 63 -1.05 -5.00 -13.11
N ILE A 64 -0.66 -6.03 -12.38
CA ILE A 64 -1.58 -6.85 -11.59
C ILE A 64 -1.68 -6.23 -10.19
N VAL A 65 -2.91 -6.02 -9.74
CA VAL A 65 -3.24 -5.50 -8.40
C VAL A 65 -4.18 -6.51 -7.73
N GLU A 66 -3.87 -6.87 -6.50
CA GLU A 66 -4.65 -7.80 -5.71
C GLU A 66 -4.94 -7.20 -4.32
N MET A 67 -6.19 -7.34 -3.87
CA MET A 67 -6.58 -6.96 -2.51
C MET A 67 -6.72 -8.23 -1.68
N LEU A 68 -6.02 -8.28 -0.55
CA LEU A 68 -6.03 -9.42 0.35
C LEU A 68 -7.13 -9.25 1.42
N PRO A 69 -7.50 -10.35 2.11
CA PRO A 69 -8.43 -10.30 3.22
C PRO A 69 -7.99 -9.30 4.31
N PRO A 70 -8.94 -8.69 5.03
CA PRO A 70 -8.64 -7.79 6.12
C PRO A 70 -7.88 -8.52 7.24
N ILE A 71 -6.96 -7.79 7.87
CA ILE A 71 -6.19 -8.21 9.04
C ILE A 71 -6.63 -7.35 10.22
N ASP A 72 -6.88 -7.98 11.36
CA ASP A 72 -7.27 -7.34 12.63
C ASP A 72 -6.07 -7.04 13.53
#